data_AF-A0A957TTI3-F1
#
_entry.id   AF-A0A957TTI3-F1
#
_cell.length_a   1.000
_cell.length_b   1.000
_cell.length_c   1.000
_cell.angle_alpha   90.00
_cell.angle_beta   90.00
_cell.angle_gamma   90.00
#
_symmetry.space_group_name_H-M   'P 1'
#
loop_
_entity.id
_entity.type
_entity.pdbx_description
1 polymer ?
#
loop_
_entity_poly.entity_id
_entity_poly.type
_entity_poly.pdbx_seq_one_letter_code
_entity_poly.pdbx_strand_id
1 'polypeptide(L)'
;MTDTLVAMHALSTTELTEWLLQSSIPTIRFKTRTDLLDQAEMTTADDRAAIMREGPVPALLAQQLANGTWARETGYYSPKYTSTHWTLLLLAELAIDGQ
;
A
#
# COMPACT_ATOMS: atom_id res chain seq x y z
N MET A 1 28.25 2.92 30.53
CA MET A 1 27.76 3.14 29.16
C MET A 1 27.51 1.76 28.58
N THR A 2 26.33 1.20 28.85
CA THR A 2 26.01 -0.19 28.51
C THR A 2 25.39 -0.18 27.13
N ASP A 3 26.17 -0.64 26.17
CA ASP A 3 25.76 -0.87 24.79
C ASP A 3 24.68 -1.97 24.82
N THR A 4 23.41 -1.56 24.74
CA THR A 4 22.29 -2.49 24.71
C THR A 4 22.17 -2.96 23.26
N LEU A 5 22.93 -4.00 22.91
CA LEU A 5 22.63 -4.79 21.72
C LEU A 5 21.19 -5.28 21.86
N VAL A 6 20.30 -4.72 21.05
CA VAL A 6 18.96 -5.27 20.83
C VAL A 6 19.19 -6.66 20.24
N ALA A 7 19.00 -7.69 21.06
CA ALA A 7 19.01 -9.05 20.59
C ALA A 7 17.91 -9.17 19.52
N MET A 8 18.31 -9.39 18.27
CA MET A 8 17.39 -9.74 17.19
C MET A 8 16.83 -11.14 17.48
N HIS A 9 15.80 -11.22 18.31
CA HIS A 9 14.99 -12.42 18.39
C HIS A 9 14.11 -12.48 17.14
N ALA A 10 14.02 -13.65 16.52
CA ALA A 10 13.12 -13.84 15.39
C ALA A 10 11.67 -13.64 15.88
N LEU A 11 10.92 -12.76 15.21
CA LEU A 11 9.49 -12.60 15.48
C LEU A 11 8.78 -13.91 15.13
N SER A 12 7.89 -14.36 16.01
CA SER A 12 6.91 -15.38 15.67
C SER A 12 5.98 -14.88 14.57
N THR A 13 5.35 -15.80 13.83
CA THR A 13 4.35 -15.45 12.81
C THR A 13 3.22 -14.58 13.38
N THR A 14 2.83 -14.82 14.64
CA THR A 14 1.81 -14.03 15.34
C THR A 14 2.29 -12.59 15.57
N GLU A 15 3.47 -12.41 16.15
CA GLU A 15 4.02 -11.07 16.41
C GLU A 15 4.24 -10.29 15.11
N LEU A 16 4.70 -10.97 14.05
CA LEU A 16 4.86 -10.36 12.73
C LEU A 16 3.51 -9.89 12.17
N THR A 17 2.48 -10.71 12.27
CA THR A 17 1.16 -10.38 11.73
C THR A 17 0.50 -9.25 12.52
N GLU A 18 0.62 -9.25 13.84
CA GLU A 18 0.16 -8.16 14.70
C GLU A 18 0.88 -6.85 14.37
N TRP A 19 2.19 -6.90 14.13
CA TRP A 19 2.98 -5.75 13.70
C TRP A 19 2.51 -5.21 12.34
N LEU A 20 2.24 -6.08 11.36
CA LEU A 20 1.70 -5.67 10.05
C LEU A 20 0.31 -5.02 10.18
N LEU A 21 -0.55 -5.55 11.05
CA LEU A 21 -1.88 -5.00 11.32
C LEU A 21 -1.85 -3.64 12.02
N GLN A 22 -0.73 -3.26 12.66
CA GLN A 22 -0.52 -1.94 13.25
C GLN A 22 0.02 -0.91 12.25
N SER A 23 0.27 -1.30 11.00
CA SER A 23 0.81 -0.39 9.99
C SER A 23 -0.09 0.82 9.78
N SER A 24 0.52 2.00 9.67
CA SER A 24 -0.17 3.24 9.28
C SER A 24 -0.58 3.24 7.80
N ILE A 25 -0.08 2.30 6.99
CA ILE A 25 -0.42 2.19 5.57
C ILE A 25 -1.60 1.21 5.43
N PRO A 26 -2.80 1.66 5.01
CA PRO A 26 -3.99 0.81 4.95
C PRO A 26 -3.84 -0.43 4.07
N THR A 27 -3.13 -0.33 2.93
CA THR A 27 -2.84 -1.47 2.05
C THR A 27 -2.15 -2.61 2.80
N ILE A 28 -1.21 -2.30 3.70
CA ILE A 28 -0.48 -3.33 4.44
C ILE A 28 -1.46 -4.09 5.34
N ARG A 29 -2.33 -3.38 6.05
CA ARG A 29 -3.35 -4.00 6.91
C ARG A 29 -4.34 -4.82 6.08
N PHE A 30 -4.83 -4.26 4.98
CA PHE A 30 -5.74 -4.94 4.05
C PHE A 30 -5.16 -6.26 3.56
N LYS A 31 -3.97 -6.23 2.94
CA LYS A 31 -3.30 -7.42 2.40
C LYS A 31 -2.89 -8.42 3.49
N THR A 32 -2.63 -7.95 4.71
CA THR A 32 -2.39 -8.83 5.86
C THR A 32 -3.66 -9.59 6.23
N ARG A 33 -4.80 -8.89 6.30
CA ARG A 33 -6.10 -9.51 6.60
C ARG A 33 -6.54 -10.47 5.50
N THR A 34 -6.36 -10.12 4.23
CA THR A 34 -6.79 -10.96 3.10
C THR A 34 -5.80 -12.09 2.80
N ASP A 35 -4.53 -11.77 2.55
CA ASP A 35 -3.61 -12.71 1.93
C ASP A 35 -2.87 -13.58 2.94
N LEU A 36 -2.74 -13.12 4.19
CA LEU A 36 -2.05 -13.85 5.25
C LEU A 36 -3.02 -14.49 6.26
N LEU A 37 -4.20 -13.88 6.47
CA LEU A 37 -5.17 -14.32 7.47
C LEU A 37 -6.48 -14.87 6.87
N ASP A 38 -6.65 -14.84 5.54
CA ASP A 38 -7.85 -15.31 4.83
C ASP A 38 -9.17 -14.76 5.40
N GLN A 39 -9.17 -13.51 5.86
CA GLN A 39 -10.35 -12.87 6.45
C GLN A 39 -11.34 -12.39 5.39
N ALA A 40 -12.64 -12.41 5.74
CA ALA A 40 -13.72 -12.04 4.83
C ALA A 40 -13.78 -10.54 4.54
N GLU A 41 -14.29 -10.17 3.35
CA GLU A 41 -14.49 -8.78 2.87
C GLU A 41 -15.14 -7.84 3.91
N MET A 42 -16.13 -8.33 4.66
CA MET A 42 -16.79 -7.51 5.69
C MET A 42 -15.82 -7.02 6.77
N THR A 43 -14.78 -7.79 7.07
CA THR A 43 -13.75 -7.42 8.06
C THR A 43 -12.65 -6.53 7.50
N THR A 44 -12.56 -6.37 6.18
CA THR A 44 -11.54 -5.59 5.49
C THR A 44 -12.08 -4.30 4.88
N ALA A 45 -13.41 -4.10 4.91
CA ALA A 45 -14.08 -2.92 4.37
C ALA A 45 -13.51 -1.59 4.86
N ASP A 46 -13.18 -1.49 6.15
CA ASP A 46 -12.61 -0.27 6.74
C ASP A 46 -11.21 0.04 6.18
N ASP A 47 -10.35 -0.98 6.02
CA ASP A 47 -9.05 -0.79 5.41
C ASP A 47 -9.20 -0.43 3.93
N ARG A 48 -10.11 -1.10 3.22
CA ARG A 48 -10.38 -0.83 1.80
C ARG A 48 -10.83 0.62 1.58
N ALA A 49 -11.72 1.11 2.43
CA ALA A 49 -12.12 2.52 2.42
C ALA A 49 -11.00 3.47 2.85
N ALA A 50 -10.11 3.04 3.75
CA ALA A 50 -8.95 3.83 4.17
C ALA A 50 -7.87 3.92 3.07
N ILE A 51 -7.67 2.87 2.24
CA ILE A 51 -6.74 2.89 1.10
C ILE A 51 -7.02 4.11 0.20
N MET A 52 -8.29 4.43 -0.06
CA MET A 52 -8.67 5.55 -0.91
C MET A 52 -8.47 6.93 -0.27
N ARG A 53 -8.33 6.99 1.05
CA ARG A 53 -8.31 8.25 1.82
C ARG A 53 -6.97 8.57 2.45
N GLU A 54 -6.13 7.56 2.69
CA GLU A 54 -4.91 7.67 3.46
C GLU A 54 -3.74 6.96 2.78
N GLY A 55 -2.52 7.44 3.03
CA GLY A 55 -1.30 6.80 2.55
C GLY A 55 -1.02 7.02 1.05
N PRO A 56 -0.40 6.05 0.37
CA PRO A 56 0.21 6.28 -0.95
C PRO A 56 -0.79 6.42 -2.10
N VAL A 57 -1.94 5.74 -2.05
CA VAL A 57 -2.94 5.79 -3.15
C VAL A 57 -3.49 7.20 -3.39
N PRO A 58 -4.03 7.94 -2.40
CA PRO A 58 -4.50 9.31 -2.64
C PRO A 58 -3.35 10.24 -3.06
N ALA A 59 -2.13 10.02 -2.55
CA ALA A 59 -0.95 10.81 -2.95
C ALA A 59 -0.54 10.60 -4.41
N LEU A 60 -0.71 9.39 -4.94
CA LEU A 60 -0.47 9.07 -6.36
C LEU A 60 -1.60 9.62 -7.24
N LEU A 61 -2.86 9.45 -6.83
CA LEU A 61 -4.02 9.97 -7.56
C LEU A 61 -4.00 11.50 -7.64
N ALA A 62 -3.53 12.20 -6.60
CA ALA A 62 -3.38 13.66 -6.62
C ALA A 62 -2.38 14.17 -7.67
N GLN A 63 -1.50 13.31 -8.19
CA GLN A 63 -0.53 13.64 -9.24
C GLN A 63 -1.07 13.34 -10.65
N GLN A 64 -2.27 12.77 -10.76
CA GLN A 64 -2.88 12.46 -12.05
C GLN A 64 -3.20 13.76 -12.80
N LEU A 65 -2.79 13.84 -14.06
CA LEU A 65 -3.13 14.92 -14.96
C LEU A 65 -4.61 14.84 -15.36
N ALA A 66 -5.17 15.95 -15.83
CA ALA A 66 -6.58 16.03 -16.22
C ALA A 66 -6.99 15.01 -17.32
N ASN A 67 -6.04 14.56 -18.15
CA ASN A 67 -6.27 13.55 -19.17
C ASN A 67 -6.11 12.10 -18.66
N GLY A 68 -5.95 11.90 -17.35
CA GLY A 68 -5.80 10.58 -16.73
C GLY A 68 -4.38 10.00 -16.74
N THR A 69 -3.39 10.74 -17.24
CA THR A 69 -1.98 10.29 -17.30
C THR A 69 -1.15 10.79 -16.10
N TRP A 70 0.06 10.27 -15.96
CA TRP A 70 1.05 10.73 -14.98
C TRP A 70 2.34 11.17 -15.68
N ALA A 71 3.01 12.16 -15.06
CA ALA A 71 4.27 12.79 -15.48
C ALA A 71 4.24 13.56 -16.82
N ARG A 72 3.55 13.06 -17.84
CA ARG A 72 3.45 13.67 -19.18
C ARG A 72 2.10 13.36 -19.81
N GLU A 73 1.57 14.31 -20.57
CA GLU A 73 0.32 14.11 -21.32
C GLU A 73 0.43 13.02 -22.40
N THR A 74 1.64 12.76 -22.90
CA THR A 74 1.94 11.75 -23.92
C THR A 74 3.11 10.86 -23.50
N GLY A 75 3.07 9.60 -23.95
CA GLY A 75 4.06 8.59 -23.61
C GLY A 75 3.80 7.96 -22.23
N TYR A 76 3.46 6.67 -22.22
CA TYR A 76 2.93 6.02 -21.01
C TYR A 76 3.99 5.27 -20.19
N TYR A 77 5.12 4.90 -20.79
CA TYR A 77 6.10 3.99 -20.18
C TYR A 77 7.32 4.68 -19.54
N SER A 78 7.67 5.88 -20.02
CA SER A 78 8.83 6.64 -19.54
C SER A 78 8.39 8.02 -19.06
N PRO A 79 9.06 8.59 -18.04
CA PRO A 79 10.18 8.03 -17.29
C PRO A 79 9.80 6.89 -16.34
N LYS A 80 10.76 6.03 -16.02
CA LYS A 80 10.57 4.89 -15.12
C LYS A 80 10.07 5.39 -13.74
N TYR A 81 9.22 4.59 -13.09
CA TYR A 81 8.66 4.81 -11.75
C TYR A 81 7.67 5.97 -11.60
N THR A 82 7.51 6.82 -12.61
CA THR A 82 6.67 8.02 -12.49
C THR A 82 5.69 8.18 -13.65
N SER A 83 5.93 7.53 -14.80
CA SER A 83 4.97 7.55 -15.90
C SER A 83 3.70 6.76 -15.57
N THR A 84 2.67 6.96 -16.39
CA THR A 84 1.35 6.30 -16.28
C THR A 84 1.45 4.79 -16.03
N HIS A 85 2.26 4.06 -16.80
CA HIS A 85 2.40 2.61 -16.65
C HIS A 85 2.88 2.21 -15.25
N TRP A 86 3.93 2.86 -14.73
CA TRP A 86 4.50 2.53 -13.42
C TRP A 86 3.59 2.97 -12.27
N THR A 87 2.92 4.11 -12.42
CA THR A 87 1.97 4.58 -11.41
C THR A 87 0.76 3.66 -11.33
N LEU A 88 0.19 3.26 -12.47
CA LEU A 88 -0.93 2.31 -12.48
C LEU A 88 -0.55 0.93 -11.93
N LEU A 89 0.65 0.43 -12.27
CA LEU A 89 1.18 -0.80 -11.67
C LEU A 89 1.25 -0.68 -10.15
N LEU A 90 1.82 0.41 -9.64
CA LEU A 90 1.92 0.63 -8.20
C LEU A 90 0.54 0.78 -7.54
N LEU A 91 -0.40 1.50 -8.16
CA LEU A 91 -1.77 1.61 -7.65
C LEU A 91 -2.46 0.24 -7.54
N ALA A 92 -2.24 -0.66 -8.51
CA ALA A 92 -2.75 -2.02 -8.45
C ALA A 92 -2.14 -2.84 -7.30
N GLU A 93 -0.81 -2.78 -7.12
CA GLU A 93 -0.12 -3.42 -5.99
C GLU A 93 -0.57 -2.85 -4.63
N LEU A 94 -1.00 -1.58 -4.62
CA LEU A 94 -1.55 -0.91 -3.46
C LEU A 94 -3.04 -1.22 -3.19
N ALA A 95 -3.64 -2.09 -4.01
CA ALA A 95 -5.06 -2.46 -3.93
C ALA A 95 -6.01 -1.27 -4.03
N ILE A 96 -5.72 -0.33 -4.96
CA ILE A 96 -6.66 0.76 -5.29
C ILE A 96 -8.06 0.21 -5.57
N ASP A 97 -9.08 0.93 -5.11
CA ASP A 97 -10.45 0.67 -5.51
C ASP A 97 -10.76 1.34 -6.85
N GLY A 98 -11.22 0.55 -7.83
CA GLY A 98 -11.54 1.01 -9.18
C GLY A 98 -12.96 1.55 -9.35
N GLN A 99 -13.70 1.76 -8.26
CA GLN A 99 -15.06 2.31 -8.27
C GLN A 99 -15.09 3.82 -8.52
#